data_AF-A0A645EFP8-F1
#
_entry.id   AF-A0A645EFP8-F1
#
_cell.length_a   1.000
_cell.length_b   1.000
_cell.length_c   1.000
_cell.angle_alpha   90.00
_cell.angle_beta   90.00
_cell.angle_gamma   90.00
#
_symmetry.space_group_name_H-M   'P 1'
#
loop_
_entity.id
_entity.type
_entity.pdbx_description
1 polymer ?
#
loop_
_entity_poly.entity_id
_entity_poly.type
_entity_poly.pdbx_seq_one_letter_code
_entity_poly.pdbx_strand_id
1 'polypeptide(L)'
;MDYTVNRTIEFINSAKCFSRSKGSSSIIVINEEESDIQLYFNRRMLKNFKLPNNIKINSNNDDIEINNLGKIGSGEACTITLINRRTNDDAQITLKVGTGYVSEKK
;
A
#
# COMPACT_ATOMS: atom_id res chain seq x y z
N MET A 1 6.61 -15.79 -1.66
CA MET A 1 5.88 -14.55 -1.97
C MET A 1 5.21 -13.98 -0.72
N ASP A 2 4.64 -14.86 0.09
CA ASP A 2 3.81 -14.59 1.27
C ASP A 2 4.41 -13.59 2.26
N TYR A 3 5.71 -13.69 2.56
CA TYR A 3 6.38 -12.73 3.44
C TYR A 3 6.26 -11.29 2.92
N THR A 4 6.53 -11.06 1.63
CA THR A 4 6.45 -9.72 1.03
C THR A 4 5.02 -9.21 1.01
N VAL A 5 4.06 -10.07 0.66
CA VAL A 5 2.62 -9.74 0.69
C VAL A 5 2.21 -9.30 2.10
N ASN A 6 2.53 -10.10 3.12
CA ASN A 6 2.22 -9.79 4.52
C ASN A 6 2.84 -8.47 4.96
N ARG A 7 4.09 -8.20 4.61
CA ARG A 7 4.77 -6.93 4.95
C ARG A 7 4.15 -5.72 4.26
N THR A 8 3.70 -5.86 3.01
CA THR A 8 2.96 -4.81 2.30
C THR A 8 1.62 -4.54 2.99
N ILE A 9 0.89 -5.59 3.38
CA ILE A 9 -0.38 -5.47 4.12
C ILE A 9 -0.16 -4.80 5.49
N GLU A 10 0.87 -5.22 6.23
CA GLU A 10 1.26 -4.61 7.51
C GLU A 10 1.59 -3.13 7.37
N PHE A 11 2.33 -2.75 6.33
CA PHE A 11 2.67 -1.37 6.04
C PHE A 11 1.40 -0.53 5.85
N ILE A 12 0.48 -0.98 4.99
CA ILE A 12 -0.78 -0.28 4.71
C ILE A 12 -1.65 -0.19 5.96
N ASN A 13 -1.76 -1.27 6.74
CA ASN A 13 -2.51 -1.25 8.00
C ASN A 13 -1.89 -0.31 9.04
N SER A 14 -0.56 -0.20 9.07
CA SER A 14 0.13 0.74 9.95
C SER A 14 -0.16 2.20 9.55
N ALA A 15 -0.24 2.49 8.25
CA ALA A 15 -0.63 3.79 7.73
C ALA A 15 -2.08 4.13 8.11
N LYS A 16 -3.03 3.19 7.94
CA LYS A 16 -4.43 3.34 8.39
C LYS A 16 -4.53 3.66 9.88
N CYS A 17 -3.77 2.92 10.71
CA CYS A 17 -3.73 3.17 12.15
C CYS A 17 -3.15 4.55 12.47
N PHE A 18 -2.12 4.98 11.74
CA PHE A 18 -1.52 6.29 11.91
C PHE A 18 -2.53 7.41 11.64
N SER A 19 -3.21 7.41 10.48
CA SER A 19 -4.20 8.44 10.11
C SER A 19 -5.30 8.55 11.16
N ARG A 20 -5.82 7.40 11.62
CA ARG A 20 -6.82 7.33 12.70
C ARG A 20 -6.30 7.89 14.02
N SER A 21 -5.08 7.53 14.42
CA SER A 21 -4.48 8.01 15.67
C SER A 21 -4.20 9.51 15.67
N LYS A 22 -3.91 10.09 14.50
CA LYS A 22 -3.66 11.52 14.32
C LYS A 22 -4.91 12.33 14.04
N GLY A 23 -6.04 11.68 13.76
CA GLY A 23 -7.27 12.35 13.35
C GLY A 23 -7.09 13.15 12.05
N SER A 24 -6.20 12.72 11.16
CA SER A 24 -5.84 13.46 9.94
C SER A 24 -5.50 12.51 8.79
N SER A 25 -5.68 12.98 7.56
CA SER A 25 -5.43 12.19 6.35
C SER A 25 -3.93 12.00 6.10
N SER A 26 -3.60 10.92 5.41
CA SER A 26 -2.24 10.63 4.93
C SER A 26 -2.32 9.99 3.54
N ILE A 27 -1.21 9.98 2.82
CA ILE A 27 -1.15 9.44 1.46
C ILE A 27 -0.10 8.33 1.43
N ILE A 28 -0.45 7.18 0.86
CA ILE A 28 0.54 6.18 0.45
C ILE A 28 0.87 6.45 -1.02
N VAL A 29 2.15 6.53 -1.35
CA VAL A 29 2.64 6.63 -2.74
C VAL A 29 3.32 5.32 -3.10
N ILE A 30 3.01 4.78 -4.27
CA ILE A 30 3.62 3.57 -4.83
C ILE A 30 4.60 4.01 -5.91
N ASN A 31 5.88 3.70 -5.71
CA ASN A 31 6.91 3.95 -6.70
C ASN A 31 7.24 2.65 -7.42
N GLU A 32 6.72 2.49 -8.64
CA GLU A 32 6.96 1.29 -9.45
C GLU A 32 8.42 1.18 -9.93
N GLU A 33 9.06 2.32 -10.23
CA GLU A 33 10.43 2.37 -10.75
C GLU A 33 11.44 1.88 -9.70
N GLU A 34 11.35 2.42 -8.49
CA GLU A 34 12.22 2.04 -7.35
C GLU A 34 11.72 0.81 -6.60
N SER A 35 10.51 0.34 -6.92
CA SER A 35 9.81 -0.74 -6.23
C SER A 35 9.73 -0.52 -4.72
N ASP A 36 9.19 0.64 -4.33
CA ASP A 36 8.97 0.99 -2.93
C ASP A 36 7.58 1.58 -2.66
N ILE A 37 7.19 1.58 -1.39
CA ILE A 37 5.90 2.08 -0.90
C ILE A 37 6.18 3.08 0.22
N GLN A 38 5.66 4.29 0.07
CA GLN A 38 6.01 5.41 0.94
C GLN A 38 4.76 5.99 1.59
N LEU A 39 4.84 6.33 2.87
CA LEU A 39 3.78 7.02 3.62
C LEU A 39 4.14 8.48 3.79
N TYR A 40 3.25 9.37 3.34
CA TYR A 40 3.36 10.82 3.47
C TYR A 40 2.31 11.40 4.41
N PHE A 41 2.72 12.40 5.17
CA PHE A 41 1.86 13.23 6.01
C PHE A 41 2.34 14.68 5.95
N ASN A 42 1.46 15.63 5.65
CA ASN A 42 1.80 17.05 5.51
C ASN A 42 3.04 17.30 4.62
N ARG A 43 3.09 16.64 3.45
CA ARG A 43 4.21 16.70 2.47
C ARG A 43 5.56 16.17 2.98
N ARG A 44 5.60 15.51 4.14
CA ARG A 44 6.80 14.84 4.65
C ARG A 44 6.64 13.33 4.55
N MET A 45 7.65 12.66 4.01
CA MET A 45 7.74 11.21 4.07
C MET A 45 7.96 10.78 5.52
N LEU A 46 7.09 9.93 6.04
CA LEU A 46 7.17 9.39 7.40
C LEU A 46 7.79 8.00 7.44
N LYS A 47 7.47 7.17 6.45
CA LYS A 47 7.96 5.79 6.35
C LYS A 47 8.17 5.43 4.89
N ASN A 48 9.18 4.62 4.64
CA ASN A 48 9.42 3.96 3.36
C ASN A 48 9.52 2.45 3.61
N PHE A 49 8.90 1.66 2.73
CA PHE A 49 9.05 0.23 2.66
C PHE A 49 9.55 -0.15 1.27
N LYS A 50 10.86 -0.40 1.18
CA LYS A 50 11.51 -0.87 -0.05
C LYS A 50 11.29 -2.37 -0.21
N LEU A 51 10.80 -2.78 -1.37
CA LEU A 51 10.61 -4.20 -1.68
C LEU A 51 11.97 -4.86 -1.95
N PRO A 52 12.08 -6.19 -1.76
CA PRO A 52 13.27 -6.93 -2.18
C PRO A 52 13.54 -6.74 -3.68
N ASN A 53 14.82 -6.66 -4.08
CA ASN A 53 15.24 -6.36 -5.46
C ASN A 53 14.64 -7.29 -6.55
N ASN A 54 14.21 -8.50 -6.18
CA ASN A 54 13.59 -9.46 -7.09
C ASN A 54 12.06 -9.30 -7.19
N ILE A 55 11.45 -8.38 -6.45
CA ILE A 55 10.02 -8.10 -6.48
C ILE A 55 9.79 -6.78 -7.21
N LYS A 56 8.93 -6.80 -8.23
CA LYS A 56 8.37 -5.59 -8.85
C LYS A 56 7.00 -5.30 -8.22
N ILE A 57 6.68 -4.03 -8.05
CA ILE A 57 5.32 -3.58 -7.74
C ILE A 57 4.72 -2.90 -8.96
N ASN A 58 3.45 -3.19 -9.23
CA ASN A 58 2.61 -2.41 -10.11
C ASN A 58 1.31 -2.05 -9.36
N SER A 59 0.68 -0.95 -9.72
CA SER A 59 -0.61 -0.51 -9.16
C SER A 59 -1.50 0.07 -10.24
N ASN A 60 -2.82 0.04 -10.04
CA ASN A 60 -3.73 0.82 -10.89
C ASN A 60 -3.82 2.30 -10.48
N ASN A 61 -3.28 2.65 -9.31
CA ASN A 61 -3.21 4.01 -8.80
C ASN A 61 -1.81 4.29 -8.26
N ASP A 62 -1.24 5.45 -8.59
CA ASP A 62 0.07 5.87 -8.10
C ASP A 62 0.04 6.25 -6.61
N ASP A 63 -1.11 6.71 -6.13
CA ASP A 63 -1.33 7.10 -4.74
C ASP A 63 -2.65 6.58 -4.17
N ILE A 64 -2.64 6.41 -2.84
CA ILE A 64 -3.76 5.93 -2.05
C ILE A 64 -3.97 6.89 -0.89
N GLU A 65 -5.05 7.67 -0.95
CA GLU A 65 -5.46 8.50 0.18
C GLU A 65 -6.04 7.64 1.31
N ILE A 66 -5.65 7.95 2.54
CA ILE A 66 -6.23 7.39 3.75
C ILE A 66 -6.80 8.56 4.57
N ASN A 67 -8.09 8.53 4.85
CA ASN A 67 -8.75 9.59 5.61
C ASN A 67 -8.47 9.50 7.13
N ASN A 68 -8.91 10.50 7.87
CA ASN A 68 -8.79 10.59 9.33
C ASN A 68 -9.48 9.44 10.11
N LEU A 69 -10.32 8.62 9.47
CA LEU A 69 -10.92 7.42 10.07
C LEU A 69 -10.09 6.16 9.81
N GLY A 70 -8.95 6.27 9.12
CA GLY A 70 -8.12 5.14 8.70
C GLY A 70 -8.75 4.31 7.58
N LYS A 71 -9.69 4.90 6.82
CA LYS A 71 -10.30 4.27 5.65
C LYS A 71 -9.61 4.75 4.38
N ILE A 72 -9.58 3.88 3.37
CA ILE A 72 -9.19 4.31 2.03
C ILE A 72 -10.19 5.37 1.58
N GLY A 73 -9.66 6.51 1.11
CA GLY A 73 -10.41 7.70 0.71
C GLY A 73 -11.41 7.42 -0.42
N SER A 74 -12.23 8.43 -0.73
CA SER A 74 -13.26 8.37 -1.77
C SER A 74 -12.64 8.41 -3.17
N GLY A 75 -12.07 7.28 -3.60
CA GLY A 75 -11.57 7.03 -4.95
C GLY A 75 -12.01 5.67 -5.47
N GLU A 76 -11.36 5.14 -6.50
CA GLU A 76 -11.54 3.77 -6.97
C GLU A 76 -10.82 2.76 -6.08
N ALA A 77 -11.20 1.48 -6.15
CA ALA A 77 -10.49 0.42 -5.44
C ALA A 77 -9.06 0.31 -5.99
N CYS A 78 -8.08 0.33 -5.11
CA CYS A 78 -6.68 0.16 -5.52
C CYS A 78 -6.29 -1.32 -5.46
N THR A 79 -5.62 -1.81 -6.50
CA THR A 79 -5.04 -3.15 -6.56
C THR A 79 -3.54 -3.03 -6.77
N ILE A 80 -2.79 -3.54 -5.80
CA ILE A 80 -1.34 -3.63 -5.84
C ILE A 80 -0.97 -5.03 -6.30
N THR A 81 -0.20 -5.14 -7.38
CA THR A 81 0.34 -6.40 -7.89
C THR A 81 1.82 -6.50 -7.56
N LEU A 82 2.22 -7.55 -6.85
CA LEU A 82 3.61 -7.86 -6.54
C LEU A 82 4.07 -9.01 -7.44
N ILE A 83 5.12 -8.81 -8.23
CA ILE A 83 5.61 -9.78 -9.21
C ILE A 83 7.01 -10.23 -8.79
N ASN A 84 7.20 -11.53 -8.59
CA ASN A 84 8.51 -12.10 -8.28
C ASN A 84 9.24 -12.45 -9.58
N ARG A 85 10.22 -11.63 -9.96
CA ARG A 85 10.99 -11.78 -11.19
C ARG A 85 11.80 -13.09 -11.28
N ARG A 86 12.00 -13.80 -10.16
CA ARG A 86 12.73 -15.08 -10.13
C ARG A 86 11.84 -16.26 -10.52
N THR A 87 10.57 -16.23 -10.11
CA THR A 87 9.64 -17.37 -10.29
C THR A 87 8.53 -17.06 -11.29
N ASN A 88 8.37 -15.80 -11.69
CA ASN A 88 7.23 -15.27 -12.43
C ASN A 88 5.88 -15.44 -11.71
N ASP A 89 5.89 -15.72 -10.40
CA ASP A 89 4.68 -15.69 -9.59
C ASP A 89 4.26 -14.23 -9.34
N ASP A 90 2.96 -13.98 -9.34
CA ASP A 90 2.37 -12.72 -8.93
C ASP A 90 1.40 -12.91 -7.76
N ALA A 91 1.22 -11.83 -6.99
CA ALA A 91 0.25 -11.76 -5.90
C ALA A 91 -0.47 -10.40 -5.95
N GLN A 92 -1.79 -10.41 -5.74
CA GLN A 92 -2.61 -9.21 -5.79
C GLN A 92 -3.16 -8.85 -4.41
N ILE A 93 -2.98 -7.60 -4.01
CA ILE A 93 -3.52 -7.02 -2.77
C ILE A 93 -4.56 -5.98 -3.17
N THR A 94 -5.82 -6.18 -2.79
CA THR A 94 -6.90 -5.23 -3.11
C THR A 94 -7.29 -4.42 -1.88
N LEU A 95 -7.37 -3.10 -2.08
CA LEU A 95 -7.78 -2.09 -1.11
C LEU A 95 -9.17 -1.60 -1.47
N LYS A 96 -10.17 -1.98 -0.67
CA LYS A 96 -11.56 -1.59 -0.90
C LYS A 96 -11.87 -0.22 -0.31
N VAL A 97 -12.39 0.66 -1.17
CA VAL A 97 -12.85 2.02 -0.87
C VAL A 97 -13.82 2.05 0.30
N GLY A 98 -13.71 3.04 1.18
CA GLY A 98 -14.65 3.25 2.29
C GLY A 98 -14.58 2.18 3.40
N THR A 99 -13.66 1.22 3.30
CA THR A 99 -13.48 0.15 4.29
C THR A 99 -12.09 0.16 4.91
N GLY A 100 -11.99 -0.40 6.12
CA GLY A 100 -10.71 -0.74 6.74
C GLY A 100 -10.06 -1.99 6.12
N TYR A 101 -10.73 -2.68 5.20
CA TYR A 101 -10.34 -4.01 4.74
C TYR A 101 -9.16 -3.95 3.75
N VAL A 102 -8.17 -4.82 3.96
CA VAL A 102 -7.02 -5.07 3.08
C VAL A 102 -6.90 -6.58 3.02
N SER A 103 -6.96 -7.18 1.82
CA SER A 103 -6.84 -8.62 1.66
C SER A 103 -6.06 -8.99 0.42
N GLU A 104 -5.29 -10.07 0.52
CA GLU A 104 -4.82 -10.82 -0.64
C GLU A 104 -6.02 -11.38 -1.42
N LYS A 105 -5.96 -11.27 -2.75
CA LYS A 105 -6.93 -11.90 -3.64
C LYS A 105 -6.45 -13.32 -3.92
N LYS A 106 -7.23 -14.31 -3.48
CA LYS A 106 -7.04 -15.73 -3.83
C LYS A 106 -7.61 -16.03 -5.21
#